data_AF-A0A2X0VB68-F1
#
_entry.id   AF-A0A2X0VB68-F1
#
_cell.length_a   1.000
_cell.length_b   1.000
_cell.length_c   1.000
_cell.angle_alpha   90.00
_cell.angle_beta   90.00
_cell.angle_gamma   90.00
#
_symmetry.space_group_name_H-M   'P 1'
#
loop_
_entity.id
_entity.type
_entity.pdbx_description
1 polymer ?
#
loop_
_entity_poly.entity_id
_entity_poly.type
_entity_poly.pdbx_seq_one_letter_code
_entity_poly.pdbx_strand_id
1 'polypeptide(L)'
;MSLGVLGYFGNGLKAVLFTCSSLQVLTFKDVQVNRSARYAQHDVIGAMPINEYVGKSLSTVSFTITLSQDHNAVPMLYFDVLKNILESGQAQKLILGPNYMGEYVLESYDESRKHLYAPLLRSHSP
;
A
#
# COMPACT_ATOMS: atom_id res chain seq x y z
N MET A 1 27.40 1.51 -5.89
CA MET A 1 26.15 2.20 -5.46
C MET A 1 25.26 1.16 -4.81
N SER A 2 24.78 1.41 -3.58
CA SER A 2 23.92 0.45 -2.86
C SER A 2 22.46 0.76 -3.15
N LEU A 3 21.69 -0.23 -3.60
CA LEU A 3 20.23 -0.12 -3.70
C LEU A 3 19.63 -0.43 -2.32
N GLY A 4 19.07 0.58 -1.65
CA GLY A 4 18.30 0.35 -0.43
C GLY A 4 16.89 -0.10 -0.78
N VAL A 5 16.56 -1.37 -0.58
CA VAL A 5 15.18 -1.86 -0.69
C VAL A 5 14.50 -1.65 0.66
N LEU A 6 13.44 -0.85 0.67
CA LEU A 6 12.69 -0.49 1.87
C LEU A 6 11.41 -1.29 2.02
N GLY A 7 10.94 -1.94 0.96
CA GLY A 7 9.70 -2.70 1.03
C GLY A 7 9.21 -3.16 -0.33
N TYR A 8 8.11 -3.89 -0.30
CA TYR A 8 7.53 -4.55 -1.46
C TYR A 8 6.01 -4.67 -1.26
N PHE A 9 5.26 -4.31 -2.29
CA PHE A 9 3.82 -4.52 -2.35
C PHE A 9 3.41 -5.09 -3.70
N GLY A 10 3.00 -6.37 -3.73
CA GLY A 10 2.56 -7.02 -4.96
C GLY A 10 2.77 -8.54 -4.96
N ASN A 11 2.72 -9.12 -6.15
CA ASN A 11 3.02 -10.52 -6.38
C ASN A 11 3.75 -10.67 -7.74
N GLY A 12 4.96 -11.22 -7.71
CA GLY A 12 5.81 -11.35 -8.90
C GLY A 12 6.32 -10.00 -9.44
N LEU A 13 6.32 -9.87 -10.78
CA LEU A 13 6.90 -8.73 -11.52
C LEU A 13 6.02 -7.47 -11.53
N LYS A 14 4.71 -7.60 -11.26
CA LYS A 14 3.79 -6.47 -11.17
C LYS A 14 3.64 -6.06 -9.70
N ALA A 15 4.68 -5.39 -9.19
CA ALA A 15 4.74 -4.99 -7.79
C ALA A 15 5.33 -3.59 -7.64
N VAL A 16 4.93 -2.91 -6.58
CA VAL A 16 5.54 -1.66 -6.14
C VAL A 16 6.72 -1.99 -5.26
N LEU A 17 7.94 -1.73 -5.75
CA LEU A 17 9.16 -1.82 -4.96
C LEU A 17 9.46 -0.47 -4.34
N PHE A 18 9.49 -0.42 -3.01
CA PHE A 18 9.93 0.78 -2.28
C PHE A 18 11.44 0.77 -2.20
N THR A 19 12.08 1.80 -2.76
CA THR A 19 13.53 1.89 -2.85
C THR A 19 14.03 3.28 -2.50
N CYS A 20 15.24 3.34 -1.96
CA CYS A 20 15.96 4.58 -1.75
C CYS A 20 17.40 4.37 -2.23
N SER A 21 17.75 5.07 -3.30
CA SER A 21 19.08 5.06 -3.90
C SER A 21 19.33 6.39 -4.61
N SER A 22 20.56 6.59 -5.09
CA SER A 22 20.88 7.72 -5.96
C SER A 22 20.15 7.68 -7.30
N LEU A 23 19.65 6.51 -7.74
CA LEU A 23 18.93 6.37 -8.99
C LEU A 23 17.44 6.64 -8.83
N GLN A 24 16.86 6.26 -7.70
CA GLN A 24 15.42 6.36 -7.47
C GLN A 24 15.11 6.45 -5.98
N VAL A 25 14.16 7.33 -5.66
CA VAL A 25 13.56 7.41 -4.32
C VAL A 25 12.05 7.22 -4.44
N LEU A 26 11.57 6.08 -3.94
CA LEU A 26 10.17 5.76 -3.78
C LEU A 26 9.95 5.15 -2.40
N THR A 27 9.45 5.96 -1.48
CA THR A 27 9.24 5.58 -0.09
C THR A 27 7.77 5.70 0.29
N PHE A 28 7.41 5.10 1.41
CA PHE A 28 6.11 5.25 2.06
C PHE A 28 6.25 6.10 3.32
N LYS A 29 5.16 6.73 3.73
CA LYS A 29 5.05 7.50 4.97
C LYS A 29 3.68 7.29 5.61
N ASP A 30 3.55 7.73 6.86
CA ASP A 30 2.28 7.72 7.59
C ASP A 30 1.63 6.33 7.64
N VAL A 31 2.44 5.30 7.89
CA VAL A 31 1.96 3.91 7.97
C VAL A 31 1.08 3.74 9.21
N GLN A 32 -0.17 3.35 9.00
CA GLN A 32 -1.12 3.01 10.05
C GLN A 32 -1.57 1.57 9.88
N VAL A 33 -1.57 0.81 10.98
CA VAL A 33 -2.02 -0.59 10.99
C VAL A 33 -3.12 -0.74 12.02
N ASN A 34 -4.35 -0.96 11.55
CA ASN A 34 -5.50 -1.24 12.40
C ASN A 34 -5.65 -2.75 12.59
N ARG A 35 -5.66 -3.18 13.86
CA ARG A 35 -5.88 -4.59 14.24
C ARG A 35 -6.99 -4.61 15.28
N SER A 36 -8.08 -5.29 14.96
CA SER A 36 -9.22 -5.41 15.86
C SER A 36 -9.61 -6.87 16.05
N ALA A 37 -10.45 -7.09 17.06
CA ALA A 37 -11.08 -8.37 17.36
C ALA A 37 -12.57 -8.17 17.56
N ARG A 38 -13.34 -9.23 17.32
CA ARG A 38 -14.78 -9.27 17.51
C ARG A 38 -15.09 -9.88 18.86
N TYR A 39 -15.99 -9.20 19.58
CA TYR A 39 -16.56 -9.67 20.82
C TYR A 39 -18.08 -9.73 20.67
N ALA A 40 -18.71 -10.74 21.25
CA ALA A 40 -20.15 -10.88 21.32
C ALA A 40 -20.58 -10.69 22.78
N GLN A 41 -21.59 -9.86 23.00
CA GLN A 41 -22.18 -9.70 24.32
C GLN A 41 -23.24 -10.78 24.54
N HIS A 42 -23.12 -11.50 25.65
CA HIS A 42 -24.07 -12.50 26.09
C HIS A 42 -24.76 -12.00 27.36
N ASP A 43 -26.04 -11.70 27.24
CA ASP A 43 -26.85 -11.23 28.37
C ASP A 43 -27.29 -12.41 29.25
N VAL A 44 -26.98 -12.32 30.54
CA VAL A 44 -27.35 -13.34 31.53
C VAL A 44 -28.46 -12.79 32.42
N ILE A 45 -29.58 -13.52 32.53
CA ILE A 45 -30.73 -13.10 33.33
C ILE A 45 -30.31 -12.90 34.79
N GLY A 46 -30.47 -11.66 35.29
CA GLY A 46 -30.17 -11.30 36.68
C GLY A 46 -28.68 -11.11 37.01
N ALA A 47 -27.79 -11.19 36.01
CA ALA A 47 -26.35 -10.97 36.19
C ALA A 47 -25.82 -9.94 35.18
N MET A 48 -24.55 -9.53 35.36
CA MET A 48 -23.90 -8.65 34.40
C MET A 48 -23.68 -9.39 33.08
N PRO A 49 -23.90 -8.72 31.93
CA PRO A 49 -23.62 -9.30 30.63
C PRO A 49 -22.13 -9.60 30.47
N ILE A 50 -21.82 -10.70 29.78
CA ILE A 50 -20.46 -11.19 29.58
C ILE A 50 -20.03 -10.89 28.14
N ASN A 51 -18.78 -10.43 27.94
CA ASN A 51 -18.21 -10.26 26.62
C ASN A 51 -17.38 -11.48 26.23
N GLU A 52 -17.84 -12.21 25.22
CA GLU A 52 -17.19 -13.40 24.69
C GLU A 52 -16.30 -13.06 23.48
N TYR A 53 -15.09 -13.60 23.46
CA TYR A 53 -14.18 -13.43 22.34
C TYR A 53 -14.62 -14.30 21.16
N VAL A 54 -15.06 -13.67 20.07
CA VAL A 54 -15.53 -14.37 18.86
C VAL A 54 -14.35 -14.73 17.96
N GLY A 55 -13.38 -13.82 17.84
CA GLY A 55 -12.22 -14.03 16.98
C GLY A 55 -11.60 -12.74 16.48
N LYS A 56 -10.50 -12.87 15.74
CA LYS A 56 -9.81 -11.74 15.13
C LYS A 56 -10.62 -11.14 13.97
N SER A 57 -10.55 -9.83 13.80
CA SER A 57 -11.06 -9.13 12.62
C SER A 57 -9.98 -9.04 11.54
N LEU A 58 -10.38 -8.67 10.32
CA LEU A 58 -9.42 -8.31 9.27
C LEU A 58 -8.61 -7.10 9.71
N SER A 59 -7.30 -7.16 9.48
CA SER A 59 -6.41 -6.02 9.71
C SER A 59 -6.35 -5.15 8.47
N THR A 60 -6.37 -3.84 8.66
CA THR A 60 -6.26 -2.86 7.59
C THR A 60 -4.93 -2.12 7.73
N VAL A 61 -4.25 -1.89 6.61
CA VAL A 61 -3.02 -1.11 6.55
C VAL A 61 -3.23 0.04 5.57
N SER A 62 -2.92 1.26 6.01
CA SER A 62 -2.90 2.45 5.16
C SER A 62 -1.54 3.13 5.23
N PHE A 63 -1.11 3.70 4.12
CA PHE A 63 0.12 4.47 4.02
C PHE A 63 0.05 5.40 2.80
N THR A 64 0.88 6.43 2.81
CA THR A 64 0.98 7.38 1.70
C THR A 64 2.28 7.17 0.95
N ILE A 65 2.22 7.21 -0.38
CA ILE A 65 3.40 7.23 -1.26
C ILE A 65 3.45 8.56 -2.01
N THR A 66 4.64 9.00 -2.38
CA THR A 66 4.82 10.19 -3.23
C THR A 66 5.54 9.77 -4.51
N LEU A 67 4.84 9.91 -5.63
CA LEU A 67 5.37 9.63 -6.96
C LEU A 67 5.87 10.94 -7.56
N SER A 68 7.17 11.06 -7.78
CA SER A 68 7.79 12.25 -8.37
C SER A 68 8.78 11.86 -9.45
N GLN A 69 8.69 12.55 -10.60
CA GLN A 69 9.66 12.41 -11.68
C GLN A 69 11.05 12.93 -11.28
N ASP A 70 11.12 13.94 -10.40
CA ASP A 70 12.38 14.46 -9.86
C ASP A 70 13.15 13.41 -9.04
N HIS A 71 12.45 12.38 -8.59
CA HIS A 71 13.00 11.25 -7.85
C HIS A 71 13.02 9.96 -8.68
N ASN A 72 12.88 10.07 -10.00
CA ASN A 72 12.83 8.97 -10.97
C ASN A 72 11.72 7.94 -10.68
N ALA A 73 10.68 8.33 -9.95
CA ALA A 73 9.49 7.52 -9.71
C ALA A 73 8.39 7.95 -10.70
N VAL A 74 8.45 7.43 -11.93
CA VAL A 74 7.55 7.80 -13.04
C VAL A 74 6.08 7.50 -12.68
N PRO A 75 5.23 8.50 -12.40
CA PRO A 75 3.92 8.26 -11.80
C PRO A 75 3.00 7.37 -12.63
N MET A 76 2.99 7.54 -13.96
CA MET A 76 2.13 6.77 -14.87
C MET A 76 2.33 5.25 -14.74
N LEU A 77 3.59 4.79 -14.65
CA LEU A 77 3.90 3.37 -14.52
C LEU A 77 3.38 2.80 -13.19
N TYR A 78 3.51 3.57 -12.10
CA TYR A 78 3.02 3.14 -10.79
C TYR A 78 1.50 3.14 -10.71
N PHE A 79 0.82 4.09 -11.35
CA PHE A 79 -0.64 4.08 -11.43
C PHE A 79 -1.16 2.87 -12.20
N ASP A 80 -0.52 2.49 -13.31
CA ASP A 80 -0.89 1.28 -14.03
C ASP A 80 -0.73 0.03 -13.15
N VAL A 81 0.35 -0.05 -12.37
CA VAL A 81 0.57 -1.17 -11.43
C VAL A 81 -0.49 -1.18 -10.32
N LEU A 82 -0.76 -0.04 -9.67
CA LEU A 82 -1.75 0.06 -8.59
C LEU A 82 -3.16 -0.24 -9.08
N LYS A 83 -3.53 0.27 -10.27
CA LYS A 83 -4.81 -0.02 -10.91
C LYS A 83 -4.96 -1.51 -11.19
N ASN A 84 -3.94 -2.14 -11.75
CA ASN A 84 -3.95 -3.60 -11.99
C ASN A 84 -4.11 -4.40 -10.68
N ILE A 85 -3.43 -3.99 -9.61
CA ILE A 85 -3.57 -4.65 -8.30
C ILE A 85 -5.00 -4.51 -7.77
N LEU A 86 -5.57 -3.30 -7.82
CA LEU A 86 -6.94 -3.02 -7.39
C LEU A 86 -7.96 -3.86 -8.19
N GLU A 87 -7.88 -3.83 -9.52
CA GLU A 87 -8.79 -4.55 -10.42
C GLU A 87 -8.64 -6.07 -10.33
N SER A 88 -7.46 -6.57 -9.97
CA SER A 88 -7.25 -8.01 -9.80
C SER A 88 -8.02 -8.60 -8.62
N GLY A 89 -8.28 -7.81 -7.57
CA GLY A 89 -8.85 -8.27 -6.31
C GLY A 89 -8.02 -9.35 -5.59
N GLN A 90 -6.77 -9.59 -6.03
CA GLN A 90 -5.93 -10.64 -5.49
C GLN A 90 -5.15 -10.16 -4.28
N ALA A 91 -4.94 -11.07 -3.32
CA ALA A 91 -4.08 -10.82 -2.17
C ALA A 91 -2.61 -10.62 -2.63
N GLN A 92 -2.01 -9.52 -2.18
CA GLN A 92 -0.64 -9.12 -2.47
C GLN A 92 0.20 -9.21 -1.20
N LYS A 93 1.47 -9.59 -1.35
CA LYS A 93 2.41 -9.58 -0.22
C LYS A 93 2.78 -8.15 0.11
N LEU A 94 2.67 -7.78 1.39
CA LEU A 94 3.10 -6.48 1.89
C LEU A 94 4.30 -6.64 2.83
N ILE A 95 5.41 -6.02 2.46
CA ILE A 95 6.64 -5.95 3.26
C ILE A 95 6.98 -4.47 3.41
N LEU A 96 7.10 -4.01 4.67
CA LEU A 96 7.46 -2.64 5.00
C LEU A 96 8.67 -2.66 5.95
N GLY A 97 9.79 -2.13 5.48
CA GLY A 97 11.09 -2.25 6.13
C GLY A 97 11.49 -3.73 6.30
N PRO A 98 11.96 -4.13 7.49
CA PRO A 98 12.30 -5.52 7.77
C PRO A 98 11.09 -6.42 8.06
N ASN A 99 9.87 -5.86 8.12
CA ASN A 99 8.69 -6.57 8.61
C ASN A 99 7.80 -7.06 7.46
N TYR A 100 7.59 -8.38 7.41
CA TYR A 100 6.51 -8.96 6.60
C TYR A 100 5.17 -8.71 7.30
N MET A 101 4.30 -7.92 6.67
CA MET A 101 2.99 -7.55 7.23
C MET A 101 1.94 -8.64 7.00
N GLY A 102 2.14 -9.52 6.02
CA GLY A 102 1.18 -10.52 5.57
C GLY A 102 0.73 -10.30 4.12
N GLU A 103 -0.41 -10.91 3.78
CA GLU A 103 -1.08 -10.75 2.50
C GLU A 103 -2.30 -9.84 2.64
N TYR A 104 -2.41 -8.84 1.77
CA TYR A 104 -3.47 -7.83 1.79
C TYR A 104 -4.05 -7.65 0.40
N VAL A 105 -5.37 -7.45 0.33
CA VAL A 105 -6.04 -7.00 -0.89
C VAL A 105 -6.04 -5.47 -0.88
N LEU A 106 -5.78 -4.86 -2.03
CA LEU A 106 -5.93 -3.41 -2.18
C LEU A 106 -7.42 -3.10 -2.30
N GLU A 107 -8.01 -2.48 -1.27
CA GLU A 107 -9.44 -2.13 -1.26
C GLU A 107 -9.71 -0.77 -1.92
N SER A 108 -8.81 0.19 -1.72
CA SER A 108 -8.91 1.53 -2.29
C SER A 108 -7.56 2.24 -2.32
N TYR A 109 -7.47 3.28 -3.15
CA TYR A 109 -6.41 4.29 -3.07
C TYR A 109 -6.97 5.65 -3.51
N ASP A 110 -6.47 6.71 -2.89
CA ASP A 110 -6.81 8.08 -3.24
C ASP A 110 -5.63 8.75 -3.95
N GLU A 111 -5.94 9.58 -4.96
CA GLU A 111 -4.94 10.28 -5.74
C GLU A 111 -5.07 11.80 -5.61
N SER A 112 -3.97 12.48 -5.26
CA SER A 112 -3.87 13.93 -5.29
C SER A 112 -2.71 14.37 -6.19
N ARG A 113 -3.05 15.02 -7.33
CA ARG A 113 -2.08 15.50 -8.31
C ARG A 113 -1.79 16.98 -8.07
N LYS A 114 -0.60 17.28 -7.53
CA LYS A 114 -0.16 18.67 -7.30
C LYS A 114 0.52 19.30 -8.52
N HIS A 115 1.33 18.51 -9.23
CA HIS A 115 2.00 18.94 -10.45
C HIS A 115 1.61 18.01 -11.60
N LEU A 116 0.94 18.57 -12.60
CA LEU A 116 0.65 17.89 -13.85
C LEU A 116 1.77 18.21 -14.83
N TYR A 117 2.69 17.26 -15.02
CA TYR A 117 3.64 17.36 -16.13
C TYR A 117 2.88 17.06 -17.42
N ALA A 118 2.89 18.00 -18.37
CA ALA A 118 2.45 17.73 -19.72
C ALA A 118 3.26 16.54 -20.26
N PRO A 119 2.64 15.60 -20.99
CA PRO A 119 3.41 14.54 -21.64
C PRO A 119 4.44 15.21 -22.54
N LEU A 120 5.72 14.91 -22.34
CA LEU A 120 6.78 15.37 -23.21
C LEU A 120 6.53 14.75 -24.59
N LEU A 121 5.79 15.45 -25.45
CA LEU A 121 5.87 15.27 -26.88
C LEU A 121 7.33 15.56 -27.22
N ARG A 122 8.15 14.50 -27.31
CA ARG A 122 9.41 14.60 -28.03
C ARG A 122 9.03 14.94 -29.46
N SER A 123 9.06 16.23 -29.78
CA SER A 123 9.13 16.70 -31.15
C SER A 123 10.44 16.19 -31.73
N HIS A 124 10.40 14.98 -32.29
CA HIS A 124 11.38 14.59 -33.28
C HIS A 124 11.07 15.42 -34.53
N SER A 125 11.78 16.52 -34.71
CA SER A 125 11.99 17.15 -36.00
C SER A 125 13.33 16.66 -36.57
N PRO A 126 13.32 16.08 -37.76
CA PRO A 126 14.25 16.45 -38.81
C PRO A 126 13.59 17.43 -39.80
#